data_AF-E1YEX5-F1
#
_entry.id   AF-E1YEX5-F1
#
_cell.length_a   1.000
_cell.length_b   1.000
_cell.length_c   1.000
_cell.angle_alpha   90.00
_cell.angle_beta   90.00
_cell.angle_gamma   90.00
#
_symmetry.space_group_name_H-M   'P 1'
#
loop_
_entity.id
_entity.type
_entity.pdbx_description
1 polymer ?
#
loop_
_entity_poly.entity_id
_entity_poly.type
_entity_poly.pdbx_seq_one_letter_code
_entity_poly.pdbx_strand_id
1 'polypeptide(L)' 'MFYHNEEQHRLALKSKEMLEKNKPFKGPIETEIVQAGEFYPAEDYHQHYYKNNPIRYKFYRYRCGRYQRLKELWGSESP' A
#
# COMPACT_ATOMS: atom_id res chain seq x y z
N MET A 1 2.38 -8.55 -0.76
CA MET A 1 3.45 -8.18 -1.71
C MET A 1 3.75 -9.41 -2.53
N PHE A 2 3.66 -9.29 -3.85
CA PHE A 2 3.93 -10.39 -4.78
C PHE A 2 5.32 -10.19 -5.38
N TYR A 3 6.26 -11.12 -5.14
CA TYR A 3 7.62 -11.01 -5.66
C TYR A 3 7.80 -11.82 -6.94
N HIS A 4 8.57 -11.30 -7.89
CA HIS A 4 8.86 -11.95 -9.18
C HIS A 4 10.23 -12.62 -9.21
N ASN A 5 11.13 -12.28 -8.28
CA ASN A 5 12.46 -12.86 -8.18
C ASN A 5 12.98 -12.83 -6.73
N GLU A 6 14.08 -13.56 -6.49
CA GLU A 6 14.69 -13.67 -5.17
C GLU A 6 15.20 -12.33 -4.61
N GLU A 7 15.63 -11.42 -5.47
CA GLU A 7 16.08 -10.11 -5.00
C GLU A 7 14.92 -9.30 -4.42
N GLN A 8 13.76 -9.27 -5.10
CA GLN A 8 12.54 -8.67 -4.57
C GLN A 8 12.08 -9.34 -3.28
N HIS A 9 12.15 -10.68 -3.22
CA HIS A 9 11.79 -11.44 -2.01
C HIS A 9 12.67 -11.02 -0.81
N ARG A 10 13.99 -11.04 -0.99
CA ARG A 10 14.97 -10.64 0.04
C ARG A 10 14.77 -9.19 0.49
N LEU A 11 14.58 -8.26 -0.46
CA LEU A 11 14.37 -6.85 -0.15
C LEU A 11 13.04 -6.61 0.58
N ALA A 12 11.97 -7.30 0.19
CA ALA A 12 10.67 -7.21 0.84
C ALA A 12 10.73 -7.72 2.29
N LEU A 13 11.38 -8.87 2.53
CA LEU A 13 11.58 -9.41 3.88
C LEU A 13 12.38 -8.44 4.75
N LYS A 14 13.52 -7.93 4.24
CA LYS A 14 14.34 -6.94 4.94
C LYS A 14 13.53 -5.67 5.27
N SER A 15 12.73 -5.18 4.33
CA SER A 15 11.86 -4.02 4.53
C SER A 15 10.81 -4.27 5.61
N LYS A 16 10.14 -5.44 5.58
CA LYS A 16 9.15 -5.83 6.60
C LYS A 16 9.79 -5.90 8.00
N GLU A 17 10.96 -6.50 8.14
CA GLU A 17 11.68 -6.58 9.42
C GLU A 17 12.06 -5.19 9.95
N MET A 18 12.58 -4.31 9.09
CA MET A 18 12.91 -2.93 9.47
C MET A 18 11.65 -2.16 9.89
N LEU A 19 10.54 -2.35 9.18
CA LEU A 19 9.27 -1.70 9.50
C LEU A 19 8.72 -2.20 10.84
N GLU A 20 8.83 -3.49 11.13
CA GLU A 20 8.33 -4.03 12.40
C GLU A 20 9.05 -3.49 13.63
N LYS A 21 10.32 -3.15 13.50
CA LYS A 21 11.10 -2.52 14.57
C LYS A 21 10.73 -1.05 14.77
N ASN A 22 10.35 -0.34 13.71
CA ASN A 22 10.26 1.13 13.69
C ASN A 22 8.84 1.67 13.48
N LYS A 23 7.83 0.81 13.34
CA LYS A 23 6.45 1.22 13.06
C LYS A 23 5.90 2.14 14.16
N PRO A 24 5.10 3.16 13.79
CA PRO A 24 4.48 4.08 14.75
C PRO A 24 3.19 3.50 15.38
N PHE A 25 2.96 2.19 15.26
CA PHE A 25 1.74 1.52 15.73
C PHE A 25 2.05 0.16 16.36
N LYS A 26 1.14 -0.31 17.23
CA LYS A 26 1.36 -1.54 18.02
C LYS A 26 1.12 -2.83 17.24
N GLY A 27 0.13 -2.85 16.35
CA GLY A 27 -0.27 -4.05 15.62
C GLY A 27 0.83 -4.60 14.69
N PRO A 28 0.97 -5.92 14.52
CA PRO A 28 1.93 -6.54 13.60
C PRO A 28 1.72 -6.13 12.13
N ILE A 29 2.77 -6.25 11.31
CA ILE A 29 2.65 -6.24 9.84
C ILE A 29 2.15 -7.61 9.39
N GLU A 30 0.85 -7.66 9.10
CA GLU A 30 0.19 -8.85 8.54
C GLU A 30 0.42 -9.04 7.03
N THR A 31 1.07 -8.08 6.36
CA THR A 31 1.31 -8.17 4.92
C THR A 31 2.09 -9.42 4.55
N GLU A 32 1.48 -10.27 3.75
CA GLU A 32 2.10 -11.46 3.19
C GLU A 32 3.13 -11.11 2.12
N ILE A 33 4.19 -11.91 2.04
CA ILE A 33 5.21 -11.82 0.99
C ILE A 33 5.23 -13.19 0.32
N VAL A 34 4.65 -13.26 -0.88
CA VAL A 34 4.42 -14.52 -1.60
C VAL A 34 4.83 -14.36 -3.05
N GLN A 35 5.12 -15.48 -3.72
CA GLN A 35 5.51 -15.47 -5.13
C GLN A 35 4.36 -14.91 -5.99
N ALA A 36 4.70 -14.09 -6.98
CA ALA A 36 3.74 -13.59 -7.95
C ALA A 36 3.20 -14.75 -8.80
N GLY A 37 1.88 -14.90 -8.79
CA GLY A 37 1.15 -15.78 -9.69
C GLY A 37 0.74 -15.07 -10.97
N GLU A 38 -0.20 -15.67 -11.69
CA GLU A 38 -0.82 -15.04 -12.86
C GLU A 38 -1.58 -13.77 -12.46
N PHE A 39 -1.44 -12.72 -13.28
CA PHE A 39 -2.10 -11.44 -13.06
C PHE A 39 -3.13 -11.21 -14.15
N TYR A 40 -4.39 -11.04 -13.76
CA TYR A 40 -5.48 -10.71 -14.65
C TYR A 40 -5.77 -9.21 -14.56
N PRO A 41 -5.57 -8.44 -15.65
CA PRO A 41 -5.90 -7.03 -15.65
C PRO A 41 -7.40 -6.81 -15.38
N ALA A 42 -7.70 -5.89 -14.47
CA ALA A 42 -9.07 -5.39 -14.30
C ALA A 42 -9.51 -4.61 -15.56
N GLU A 43 -10.83 -4.48 -15.74
CA GLU A 43 -11.44 -3.79 -16.88
C GLU A 43 -10.96 -2.33 -17.02
N ASP A 44 -10.99 -1.80 -18.25
CA ASP A 44 -10.43 -0.48 -18.59
C ASP A 44 -10.97 0.68 -17.72
N TYR A 45 -12.24 0.60 -17.30
CA TYR A 45 -12.84 1.65 -16.47
C TYR A 45 -12.26 1.71 -15.05
N HIS A 46 -11.65 0.62 -14.56
CA HIS A 46 -10.91 0.60 -13.30
C HIS A 46 -9.51 1.20 -13.45
N GLN A 47 -8.94 1.13 -14.65
CA GLN A 47 -7.61 1.67 -14.92
C GLN A 47 -7.60 3.18 -14.76
N HIS A 48 -6.61 3.69 -14.03
CA HIS A 48 -6.46 5.11 -13.75
C HIS A 48 -7.70 5.80 -13.18
N TYR A 49 -8.58 5.08 -12.47
CA TYR A 49 -9.84 5.62 -11.95
C TYR A 49 -9.67 6.93 -11.16
N TYR A 50 -8.59 7.05 -10.38
CA TYR A 50 -8.28 8.28 -9.62
C TYR A 50 -7.98 9.50 -10.49
N LYS A 51 -7.49 9.29 -11.72
CA LYS A 51 -7.25 10.35 -12.73
C LYS A 51 -8.52 10.64 -13.53
N ASN A 52 -9.23 9.61 -13.94
CA ASN A 52 -10.42 9.72 -14.81
C ASN A 52 -11.66 10.21 -14.05
N ASN A 53 -11.75 9.95 -12.74
CA ASN A 53 -12.87 10.38 -11.88
C ASN A 53 -12.36 11.19 -10.67
N PRO A 54 -11.65 12.31 -10.89
CA PRO A 54 -10.86 12.97 -9.85
C PRO A 54 -11.73 13.57 -8.74
N ILE A 55 -12.93 14.08 -9.06
CA ILE A 55 -13.85 14.65 -8.06
C ILE A 55 -14.37 13.55 -7.13
N ARG A 56 -14.91 12.47 -7.70
CA ARG A 56 -15.46 11.35 -6.93
C ARG A 56 -14.38 10.65 -6.10
N TYR A 57 -13.19 10.46 -6.68
CA TYR A 57 -12.06 9.87 -5.97
C TYR A 57 -11.58 10.75 -4.81
N LYS A 58 -11.42 12.07 -5.02
CA LYS A 58 -11.01 13.01 -3.95
C LYS A 58 -12.05 13.05 -2.82
N PHE A 59 -13.34 13.11 -3.15
CA PHE A 59 -14.42 13.10 -2.16
C PHE A 59 -14.37 11.83 -1.30
N TYR A 60 -14.26 10.65 -1.93
CA TYR A 60 -14.09 9.38 -1.22
C TYR A 60 -12.85 9.39 -0.32
N ARG A 61 -11.67 9.72 -0.87
CA ARG A 61 -10.39 9.70 -0.15
C ARG A 61 -10.38 10.64 1.06
N TYR A 62 -11.02 11.81 0.94
CA TYR A 62 -11.11 12.78 2.03
C TYR A 62 -12.03 12.29 3.16
N ARG A 63 -13.17 11.68 2.81
CA ARG A 63 -14.18 11.26 3.78
C ARG A 63 -13.94 9.89 4.41
N CYS A 64 -13.15 9.01 3.78
CA CYS A 64 -12.88 7.68 4.32
C CYS A 64 -11.89 7.66 5.50
N GLY A 65 -11.34 8.82 5.90
CA GLY A 65 -10.43 8.93 7.05
C GLY A 65 -8.99 8.47 6.78
N ARG A 66 -8.71 7.92 5.59
CA ARG A 66 -7.39 7.37 5.26
C ARG A 66 -6.27 8.41 5.37
N TYR A 67 -6.50 9.63 4.87
CA TYR A 67 -5.48 10.67 4.89
C TYR A 67 -5.13 11.10 6.32
N GLN A 68 -6.14 11.29 7.16
CA GLN A 68 -6.00 11.64 8.56
C GLN A 68 -5.21 10.57 9.30
N ARG A 69 -5.57 9.29 9.09
CA ARG A 69 -4.90 8.17 9.74
C ARG A 69 -3.44 8.02 9.32
N LEU A 70 -3.13 8.22 8.04
CA LEU A 70 -1.75 8.18 7.55
C LEU A 70 -0.91 9.32 8.15
N LYS A 71 -1.48 10.52 8.25
CA LYS A 71 -0.81 11.67 8.86
C LYS A 71 -0.57 11.47 10.36
N GLU A 72 -1.51 10.87 11.09
CA GLU A 72 -1.34 10.52 12.51
C GLU A 72 -0.19 9.53 12.74
N LEU A 73 -0.04 8.54 11.84
CA LEU A 73 0.98 7.52 11.97
C LEU A 73 2.36 8.02 11.51
N TRP A 74 2.42 8.70 10.38
CA TRP A 74 3.67 8.94 9.66
C TRP A 74 4.10 10.41 9.61
N GLY A 75 3.25 11.36 10.03
CA GLY A 75 3.60 12.77 10.08
C GLY A 75 4.08 13.32 8.74
N SER A 76 5.31 13.84 8.70
CA SER A 76 5.96 14.37 7.48
C SER A 76 6.27 13.29 6.44
N GLU A 77 6.43 12.04 6.88
CA GLU A 77 6.69 10.88 6.02
C GLU A 77 5.39 10.29 5.44
N SER A 78 4.22 10.91 5.72
CA SER A 78 2.96 10.46 5.15
C SER A 78 2.92 10.65 3.63
N PRO A 79 2.58 9.60 2.85
CA PRO A 79 2.40 9.69 1.40
C PRO A 79 1.08 10.37 0.97
#